data_AF-A0A1M6MQ07-F1
#
_entry.id   AF-A0A1M6MQ07-F1
#
_cell.length_a   1.000
_cell.length_b   1.000
_cell.length_c   1.000
_cell.angle_alpha   90.00
_cell.angle_beta   90.00
_cell.angle_gamma   90.00
#
_symmetry.space_group_name_H-M   'P 1'
#
loop_
_entity.id
_entity.type
_entity.pdbx_description
1 polymer ?
#
loop_
_entity_poly.entity_id
_entity_poly.type
_entity_poly.pdbx_seq_one_letter_code
_entity_poly.pdbx_strand_id
1 'polypeptide(L)'
;MLNRSLVTVRVVARPPGAARAVSGRAIFAVLALAGLVAACAAPTPGPMQLKVTQQQQLVPPANDTLPVSLRVEREEVLQDVLSAVGDETYSCRRSGPTLSWTPTGAEATLVDQARNSVGTVMPNRMFNAYDGSYVIGRLVGDEPVTPGALPWQRLATRFNTGERTGEGRFARTTSIQRVLTSGGLPPDPVCGQEGLSLFVPYSATYLFYRAADPSAVAPSPADAAAAPPLNAASAVE
;
A
#
# COMPACT_ATOMS: atom_id res chain seq x y z
N MET A 1 47.85 -1.28 -30.72
CA MET A 1 48.31 -0.90 -29.37
C MET A 1 47.32 -1.48 -28.37
N LEU A 2 47.63 -2.64 -27.76
CA LEU A 2 46.76 -3.33 -26.80
C LEU A 2 47.08 -2.84 -25.37
N ASN A 3 46.10 -2.32 -24.65
CA ASN A 3 46.24 -1.90 -23.25
C ASN A 3 45.56 -2.93 -22.34
N ARG A 4 46.34 -3.77 -21.66
CA ARG A 4 45.86 -4.71 -20.62
C ARG A 4 46.02 -4.05 -19.25
N SER A 5 44.91 -3.68 -18.62
CA SER A 5 44.90 -3.27 -17.21
C SER A 5 44.61 -4.48 -16.31
N LEU A 6 45.56 -4.80 -15.44
CA LEU A 6 45.46 -5.81 -14.39
C LEU A 6 44.61 -5.28 -13.23
N VAL A 7 43.59 -6.04 -12.81
CA VAL A 7 42.83 -5.80 -11.59
C VAL A 7 43.47 -6.57 -10.44
N THR A 8 43.99 -5.86 -9.44
CA THR A 8 44.55 -6.44 -8.21
C THR A 8 43.45 -6.68 -7.19
N VAL A 9 43.15 -7.95 -6.91
CA VAL A 9 42.20 -8.36 -5.86
C VAL A 9 42.97 -8.45 -4.53
N ARG A 10 42.66 -7.58 -3.56
CA ARG A 10 43.14 -7.70 -2.17
C ARG A 10 42.15 -8.53 -1.36
N VAL A 11 42.59 -9.71 -0.94
CA VAL A 11 41.89 -10.58 0.03
C VAL A 11 42.15 -10.04 1.44
N VAL A 12 41.09 -9.69 2.17
CA VAL A 12 41.16 -9.29 3.59
C VAL A 12 40.95 -10.55 4.43
N ALA A 13 42.02 -10.99 5.12
CA ALA A 13 41.98 -12.10 6.06
C ALA A 13 41.36 -11.66 7.40
N ARG A 14 40.48 -12.50 7.95
CA ARG A 14 39.78 -12.32 9.22
C ARG A 14 40.62 -12.95 10.35
N PRO A 15 40.87 -12.28 11.49
CA PRO A 15 41.68 -12.84 12.56
C PRO A 15 40.92 -13.92 13.38
N PRO A 16 41.63 -14.90 13.97
CA PRO A 16 41.04 -15.97 14.75
C PRO A 16 40.59 -15.52 16.15
N GLY A 17 39.49 -16.10 16.62
CA GLY A 17 38.88 -15.84 17.92
C GLY A 17 39.75 -16.32 19.09
N ALA A 18 39.86 -15.47 20.11
CA ALA A 18 40.53 -15.78 21.36
C ALA A 18 39.63 -16.63 22.27
N ALA A 19 40.06 -17.85 22.58
CA ALA A 19 39.49 -18.66 23.65
C ALA A 19 40.14 -18.25 24.98
N ARG A 20 39.35 -17.74 25.92
CA ARG A 20 39.79 -17.42 27.28
C ARG A 20 39.54 -18.62 28.21
N ALA A 21 40.60 -19.06 28.86
CA ALA A 21 40.63 -20.05 29.91
C ALA A 21 39.95 -19.54 31.19
N VAL A 22 39.27 -20.43 31.92
CA VAL A 22 38.87 -20.21 33.32
C VAL A 22 39.42 -21.36 34.16
N SER A 23 40.26 -20.98 35.13
CA SER A 23 40.94 -21.83 36.08
C SER A 23 40.02 -22.27 37.22
N GLY A 24 40.00 -23.57 37.53
CA GLY A 24 39.44 -24.10 38.76
C GLY A 24 40.54 -24.37 39.79
N ARG A 25 40.46 -23.73 40.96
CA ARG A 25 41.19 -24.13 42.17
C ARG A 25 40.29 -24.01 43.40
N ALA A 26 40.53 -24.91 44.33
CA ALA A 26 39.62 -25.39 45.36
C ALA A 26 40.04 -24.93 46.78
N ILE A 27 39.04 -24.53 47.59
CA ILE A 27 38.78 -24.75 49.04
C ILE A 27 39.69 -24.12 50.15
N PHE A 28 38.99 -23.74 51.25
CA PHE A 28 39.34 -23.48 52.67
C PHE A 28 39.77 -22.03 53.02
N ALA A 29 39.39 -21.37 54.12
CA ALA A 29 38.40 -21.53 55.20
C ALA A 29 38.46 -20.29 56.13
N VAL A 30 37.47 -20.15 57.02
CA VAL A 30 37.45 -19.48 58.35
C VAL A 30 36.94 -18.03 58.49
N LEU A 31 35.97 -17.96 59.42
CA LEU A 31 35.23 -16.90 60.12
C LEU A 31 35.84 -15.49 60.30
N ALA A 32 34.98 -14.47 60.14
CA ALA A 32 34.83 -13.37 61.12
C ALA A 32 33.43 -12.71 61.00
N LEU A 33 32.82 -12.48 62.15
CA LEU A 33 31.49 -11.95 62.40
C LEU A 33 31.52 -10.41 62.37
N ALA A 34 30.72 -9.74 61.53
CA ALA A 34 30.35 -8.34 61.70
C ALA A 34 29.11 -8.00 60.85
N GLY A 35 28.07 -7.48 61.50
CA GLY A 35 26.77 -7.26 60.90
C GLY A 35 26.72 -6.14 59.86
N LEU A 36 25.85 -6.32 58.88
CA LEU A 36 25.25 -5.24 58.11
C LEU A 36 23.84 -5.69 57.71
N VAL A 37 22.86 -4.93 58.17
CA VAL A 37 21.46 -5.04 57.75
C VAL A 37 21.40 -4.56 56.29
N ALA A 38 21.57 -5.48 55.35
CA ALA A 38 21.34 -5.20 53.93
C ALA A 38 19.84 -5.35 53.66
N ALA A 39 19.16 -4.22 53.53
CA ALA A 39 17.78 -4.15 53.10
C ALA A 39 17.64 -4.80 51.71
N CYS A 40 16.84 -5.86 51.61
CA CYS A 40 16.35 -6.38 50.34
C CYS A 40 15.39 -5.37 49.72
N ALA A 41 15.91 -4.35 49.03
CA ALA A 41 15.12 -3.60 48.07
C ALA A 41 15.08 -4.42 46.77
N ALA A 42 14.04 -5.24 46.63
CA ALA A 42 13.70 -5.80 45.33
C ALA A 42 13.42 -4.63 44.36
N PRO A 43 14.01 -4.59 43.16
CA PRO A 43 13.59 -3.64 42.15
C PRO A 43 12.13 -3.97 41.80
N THR A 44 11.24 -3.04 42.13
CA THR A 44 9.86 -3.08 41.66
C THR A 44 9.91 -3.01 40.13
N PRO A 45 9.37 -3.98 39.38
CA PRO A 45 9.14 -3.77 37.96
C PRO A 45 8.12 -2.65 37.85
N GLY A 46 8.59 -1.45 37.49
CA GLY A 46 7.70 -0.35 37.19
C GLY A 46 6.73 -0.78 36.08
N PRO A 47 5.46 -0.33 36.11
CA PRO A 47 4.58 -0.60 35.00
C PRO A 47 5.16 0.10 33.77
N MET A 48 5.75 -0.68 32.86
CA MET A 48 5.83 -0.31 31.46
C MET A 48 4.39 -0.20 30.98
N GLN A 49 3.78 0.96 31.23
CA GLN A 49 2.56 1.35 30.54
C GLN A 49 2.97 1.56 29.10
N LEU A 50 2.83 0.49 28.31
CA LEU A 50 2.64 0.61 26.88
C LEU A 50 1.43 1.55 26.74
N LYS A 51 1.72 2.81 26.41
CA LYS A 51 0.71 3.75 25.97
C LYS A 51 0.26 3.18 24.63
N VAL A 52 -0.72 2.27 24.67
CA VAL A 52 -1.46 1.82 23.50
C VAL A 52 -2.04 3.10 22.94
N THR A 53 -1.37 3.65 21.94
CA THR A 53 -1.83 4.83 21.24
C THR A 53 -3.22 4.49 20.77
N GLN A 54 -4.20 5.17 21.36
CA GLN A 54 -5.60 5.05 21.01
C GLN A 54 -5.68 5.22 19.50
N GLN A 55 -5.99 4.11 18.84
CA GLN A 55 -5.90 3.95 17.39
C GLN A 55 -6.84 4.98 16.77
N GLN A 56 -6.29 5.92 16.00
CA GLN A 56 -7.07 6.95 15.35
C GLN A 56 -7.97 6.28 14.30
N GLN A 57 -9.28 6.42 14.48
CA GLN A 57 -10.26 6.00 13.48
C GLN A 57 -9.94 6.71 12.15
N LEU A 58 -10.02 6.00 11.03
CA LEU A 58 -9.86 6.61 9.70
C LEU A 58 -11.02 7.60 9.48
N VAL A 59 -10.76 8.88 9.74
CA VAL A 59 -11.69 9.96 9.42
C VAL A 59 -11.29 10.49 8.04
N PRO A 60 -12.08 10.24 6.99
CA PRO A 60 -11.77 10.74 5.67
C PRO A 60 -11.95 12.27 5.60
N PRO A 61 -11.18 12.97 4.75
CA PRO A 61 -11.44 14.39 4.47
C PRO A 61 -12.84 14.58 3.89
N ALA A 62 -13.51 15.67 4.26
CA ALA A 62 -14.82 16.00 3.71
C ALA A 62 -14.70 16.37 2.22
N ASN A 63 -15.70 16.00 1.41
CA ASN A 63 -15.65 16.18 -0.04
C ASN A 63 -15.46 17.64 -0.48
N ASP A 64 -16.00 18.60 0.28
CA ASP A 64 -15.86 20.04 0.01
C ASP A 64 -14.45 20.58 0.29
N THR A 65 -13.68 19.92 1.16
CA THR A 65 -12.28 20.26 1.44
C THR A 65 -11.30 19.75 0.39
N LEU A 66 -11.73 18.84 -0.49
CA LEU A 66 -10.88 18.30 -1.55
C LEU A 66 -10.69 19.31 -2.70
N PRO A 67 -9.54 19.27 -3.41
CA PRO A 67 -9.36 19.91 -4.70
C PRO A 67 -10.50 19.60 -5.66
N VAL A 68 -10.90 20.57 -6.49
CA VAL A 68 -12.09 20.46 -7.36
C VAL A 68 -12.02 19.24 -8.29
N SER A 69 -10.84 18.93 -8.83
CA SER A 69 -10.59 17.75 -9.67
C SER A 69 -10.85 16.41 -8.97
N LEU A 70 -10.82 16.41 -7.64
CA LEU A 70 -10.96 15.22 -6.81
C LEU A 70 -12.34 15.06 -6.17
N ARG A 71 -13.20 16.08 -6.24
CA ARG A 71 -14.52 16.03 -5.59
C ARG A 71 -15.44 15.02 -6.26
N VAL A 72 -16.18 14.31 -5.44
CA VAL A 72 -17.27 13.40 -5.81
C VAL A 72 -18.54 14.19 -6.15
N GLU A 73 -19.35 13.65 -7.04
CA GLU A 73 -20.60 14.28 -7.49
C GLU A 73 -21.71 14.19 -6.43
N ARG A 74 -22.72 15.06 -6.53
CA ARG A 74 -23.75 15.20 -5.47
C ARG A 74 -24.63 13.97 -5.25
N GLU A 75 -24.62 13.03 -6.20
CA GLU A 75 -25.50 11.86 -6.21
C GLU A 75 -24.78 10.57 -5.77
N GLU A 76 -23.61 10.69 -5.17
CA GLU A 76 -22.85 9.55 -4.63
C GLU A 76 -22.77 9.63 -3.10
N VAL A 77 -22.81 8.47 -2.45
CA VAL A 77 -22.66 8.31 -1.00
C VAL A 77 -21.46 7.44 -0.68
N LEU A 78 -20.76 7.79 0.41
CA LEU A 78 -19.61 7.02 0.88
C LEU A 78 -20.06 5.63 1.35
N GLN A 79 -19.49 4.60 0.75
CA GLN A 79 -19.77 3.20 1.03
C GLN A 79 -18.75 2.59 1.99
N ASP A 80 -17.46 2.83 1.76
CA ASP A 80 -16.38 2.21 2.54
C ASP A 80 -15.14 3.09 2.58
N VAL A 81 -14.33 2.91 3.63
CA VAL A 81 -13.07 3.61 3.87
C VAL A 81 -12.00 2.57 4.20
N LEU A 82 -11.06 2.37 3.29
CA LEU A 82 -10.01 1.36 3.42
C LEU A 82 -8.64 2.03 3.44
N SER A 83 -7.84 1.69 4.45
CA SER A 83 -6.40 2.02 4.43
C SER A 83 -5.65 1.06 3.51
N ALA A 84 -4.60 1.55 2.87
CA ALA A 84 -3.72 0.75 2.03
C ALA A 84 -2.26 0.94 2.44
N VAL A 85 -1.52 -0.17 2.49
CA VAL A 85 -0.07 -0.19 2.68
C VAL A 85 0.53 -1.20 1.71
N GLY A 86 1.57 -0.79 1.00
CA GLY A 86 2.27 -1.62 0.03
C GLY A 86 3.30 -0.81 -0.73
N ASP A 87 3.47 -1.10 -2.01
CA ASP A 87 4.47 -0.48 -2.88
C ASP A 87 3.83 0.10 -4.13
N GLU A 88 4.32 1.25 -4.58
CA GLU A 88 4.18 1.66 -5.97
C GLU A 88 5.36 1.08 -6.74
N THR A 89 5.03 0.35 -7.79
CA THR A 89 6.00 -0.36 -8.61
C THR A 89 6.42 0.51 -9.79
N TYR A 90 7.69 0.43 -10.16
CA TYR A 90 8.27 1.14 -11.28
C TYR A 90 9.12 0.20 -12.13
N SER A 91 9.16 0.48 -13.43
CA SER A 91 10.08 -0.13 -14.38
C SER A 91 10.98 0.95 -14.98
N CYS A 92 12.29 0.70 -14.97
CA CYS A 92 13.25 1.57 -15.63
C CYS A 92 13.10 1.45 -17.15
N ARG A 93 12.69 2.53 -17.80
CA ARG A 93 12.45 2.56 -19.25
C ARG A 93 13.22 3.67 -19.91
N ARG A 94 13.61 3.44 -21.15
CA ARG A 94 14.22 4.45 -21.99
C ARG A 94 13.21 5.48 -22.45
N SER A 95 13.52 6.74 -22.19
CA SER A 95 12.83 7.92 -22.70
C SER A 95 13.86 8.80 -23.40
N GLY A 96 13.92 8.70 -24.74
CA GLY A 96 14.96 9.35 -25.53
C GLY A 96 16.38 8.87 -25.14
N PRO A 97 17.33 9.78 -24.85
CA PRO A 97 18.69 9.42 -24.45
C PRO A 97 18.81 9.04 -22.95
N THR A 98 17.75 9.21 -22.16
CA THR A 98 17.76 8.99 -20.71
C THR A 98 17.00 7.74 -20.30
N LEU A 99 17.40 7.14 -19.18
CA LEU A 99 16.67 6.09 -18.50
C LEU A 99 15.96 6.69 -17.29
N SER A 100 14.64 6.48 -17.22
CA SER A 100 13.79 7.04 -16.16
C SER A 100 12.81 6.00 -15.63
N TRP A 101 12.44 6.13 -14.35
CA TRP A 101 11.41 5.29 -13.75
C TRP A 101 10.04 5.59 -14.35
N THR A 102 9.37 4.56 -14.85
CA THR A 102 7.97 4.62 -15.30
C THR A 102 7.11 3.84 -14.31
N PRO A 103 6.05 4.43 -13.73
CA PRO A 103 5.18 3.73 -12.81
C PRO A 103 4.48 2.57 -13.53
N THR A 104 4.45 1.42 -12.88
CA THR A 104 3.74 0.21 -13.32
C THR A 104 2.47 -0.06 -12.52
N GLY A 105 2.30 0.61 -11.38
CA GLY A 105 1.07 0.63 -10.59
C GLY A 105 1.29 0.29 -9.12
N ALA A 106 0.25 0.52 -8.34
CA ALA A 106 0.24 0.22 -6.93
C ALA A 106 -0.09 -1.25 -6.66
N GLU A 107 0.62 -1.85 -5.72
CA GLU A 107 0.36 -3.16 -5.13
C GLU A 107 0.27 -2.99 -3.62
N ALA A 108 -0.90 -3.20 -3.02
CA ALA A 108 -1.09 -2.97 -1.59
C ALA A 108 -2.18 -3.85 -0.98
N THR A 109 -2.09 -4.05 0.32
CA THR A 109 -3.16 -4.67 1.11
C THR A 109 -4.17 -3.61 1.53
N LEU A 110 -5.45 -3.90 1.35
CA LEU A 110 -6.57 -3.08 1.83
C LEU A 110 -6.99 -3.54 3.23
N VAL A 111 -7.10 -2.60 4.16
CA VAL A 111 -7.43 -2.84 5.56
C VAL A 111 -8.61 -1.96 5.97
N ASP A 112 -9.64 -2.57 6.55
CA ASP A 112 -10.84 -1.89 7.02
C ASP A 112 -10.65 -1.19 8.37
N GLN A 113 -11.67 -0.47 8.83
CA GLN A 113 -11.63 0.23 10.12
C GLN A 113 -11.50 -0.72 11.32
N ALA A 114 -11.95 -1.97 11.18
CA ALA A 114 -11.81 -3.03 12.17
C ALA A 114 -10.44 -3.72 12.13
N ARG A 115 -9.51 -3.23 11.30
CA ARG A 115 -8.13 -3.72 11.12
C ARG A 115 -8.04 -5.10 10.46
N ASN A 116 -9.09 -5.54 9.79
CA ASN A 116 -9.04 -6.75 9.00
C ASN A 116 -8.45 -6.47 7.63
N SER A 117 -7.57 -7.37 7.17
CA SER A 117 -7.23 -7.41 5.74
C SER A 117 -8.47 -7.86 4.97
N VAL A 118 -8.86 -7.09 3.96
CA VAL A 118 -10.13 -7.29 3.26
C VAL A 118 -9.97 -7.43 1.75
N GLY A 119 -8.78 -7.18 1.22
CA GLY A 119 -8.54 -7.14 -0.20
C GLY A 119 -7.17 -6.60 -0.58
N THR A 120 -6.99 -6.36 -1.87
CA THR A 120 -5.76 -5.82 -2.43
C THR A 120 -6.03 -4.75 -3.48
N VAL A 121 -5.09 -3.79 -3.56
CA VAL A 121 -4.88 -2.92 -4.72
C VAL A 121 -3.90 -3.64 -5.64
N MET A 122 -4.19 -3.63 -6.93
CA MET A 122 -3.36 -4.19 -7.97
C MET A 122 -3.08 -3.15 -9.07
N PRO A 123 -2.06 -3.39 -9.93
CA PRO A 123 -1.80 -2.57 -11.09
C PRO A 123 -3.06 -2.34 -11.95
N ASN A 124 -3.05 -1.26 -12.72
CA ASN A 124 -4.22 -0.79 -13.50
C ASN A 124 -5.41 -0.27 -12.67
N ARG A 125 -5.19 0.11 -11.41
CA ARG A 125 -6.24 0.61 -10.48
C ARG A 125 -7.37 -0.40 -10.29
N MET A 126 -6.97 -1.66 -10.14
CA MET A 126 -7.88 -2.76 -9.83
C MET A 126 -7.88 -3.00 -8.32
N PHE A 127 -9.06 -3.20 -7.77
CA PHE A 127 -9.27 -3.49 -6.35
C PHE A 127 -10.02 -4.80 -6.26
N ASN A 128 -9.47 -5.75 -5.51
CA ASN A 128 -10.08 -7.06 -5.27
C ASN A 128 -10.40 -7.19 -3.79
N ALA A 129 -11.61 -7.61 -3.47
CA ALA A 129 -11.98 -7.98 -2.10
C ALA A 129 -11.90 -9.51 -1.95
N TYR A 130 -11.69 -9.96 -0.71
CA TYR A 130 -11.63 -11.39 -0.39
C TYR A 130 -12.99 -12.10 -0.49
N ASP A 131 -14.09 -11.36 -0.57
CA ASP A 131 -15.42 -11.89 -0.90
C ASP A 131 -15.60 -12.20 -2.40
N GLY A 132 -14.55 -12.00 -3.22
CA GLY A 132 -14.55 -12.25 -4.65
C GLY A 132 -15.03 -11.08 -5.51
N SER A 133 -15.54 -10.00 -4.90
CA SER A 133 -15.89 -8.79 -5.63
C SER A 133 -14.66 -7.98 -6.04
N TYR A 134 -14.80 -7.22 -7.11
CA TYR A 134 -13.74 -6.39 -7.66
C TYR A 134 -14.29 -5.11 -8.30
N VAL A 135 -13.42 -4.12 -8.44
CA VAL A 135 -13.66 -2.91 -9.21
C VAL A 135 -12.39 -2.48 -9.94
N ILE A 136 -12.54 -2.02 -11.17
CA ILE A 136 -11.46 -1.46 -12.00
C ILE A 136 -11.78 0.01 -12.29
N GLY A 137 -10.89 0.90 -11.85
CA GLY A 137 -11.04 2.34 -11.98
C GLY A 137 -10.35 2.95 -13.20
N ARG A 138 -10.94 4.01 -13.75
CA ARG A 138 -10.31 4.95 -14.69
C ARG A 138 -10.00 6.25 -13.97
N LEU A 139 -8.78 6.75 -14.11
CA LEU A 139 -8.39 8.06 -13.60
C LEU A 139 -9.22 9.15 -14.31
N VAL A 140 -9.88 10.00 -13.54
CA VAL A 140 -10.65 11.16 -14.02
C VAL A 140 -10.16 12.48 -13.43
N GLY A 141 -9.33 12.43 -12.39
CA GLY A 141 -8.61 13.58 -11.87
C GLY A 141 -7.50 13.15 -10.92
N ASP A 142 -6.45 13.96 -10.84
CA ASP A 142 -5.36 13.82 -9.89
C ASP A 142 -4.84 15.19 -9.42
N GLU A 143 -4.25 15.22 -8.24
CA GLU A 143 -3.64 16.45 -7.68
C GLU A 143 -2.48 16.07 -6.74
N PRO A 144 -1.29 16.69 -6.88
CA PRO A 144 -0.20 16.56 -5.92
C PRO A 144 -0.48 17.39 -4.66
N VAL A 145 -0.89 16.74 -3.57
CA VAL A 145 -1.22 17.41 -2.29
C VAL A 145 -0.06 17.37 -1.30
N THR A 146 0.60 16.21 -1.16
CA THR A 146 1.71 16.01 -0.22
C THR A 146 3.03 15.96 -1.01
N PRO A 147 3.99 16.87 -0.75
CA PRO A 147 5.31 16.81 -1.39
C PRO A 147 6.01 15.47 -1.13
N GLY A 148 6.57 14.86 -2.17
CA GLY A 148 7.28 13.58 -2.07
C GLY A 148 6.37 12.35 -1.94
N ALA A 149 5.05 12.51 -2.07
CA ALA A 149 4.11 11.39 -2.09
C ALA A 149 3.38 11.28 -3.44
N LEU A 150 2.81 10.11 -3.71
CA LEU A 150 1.91 9.90 -4.84
C LEU A 150 0.76 10.92 -4.84
N PRO A 151 0.28 11.37 -6.01
CA PRO A 151 -0.83 12.31 -6.07
C PRO A 151 -2.11 11.66 -5.54
N TRP A 152 -2.98 12.50 -4.99
CA TRP A 152 -4.36 12.09 -4.72
C TRP A 152 -5.07 11.91 -6.06
N GLN A 153 -6.05 11.01 -6.11
CA GLN A 153 -6.71 10.63 -7.36
C GLN A 153 -8.21 10.48 -7.17
N ARG A 154 -8.98 10.83 -8.20
CA ARG A 154 -10.37 10.42 -8.37
C ARG A 154 -10.46 9.44 -9.52
N LEU A 155 -11.10 8.31 -9.25
CA LEU A 155 -11.30 7.22 -10.19
C LEU A 155 -12.80 7.07 -10.43
N ALA A 156 -13.22 7.03 -11.69
CA ALA A 156 -14.55 6.56 -12.07
C ALA A 156 -14.49 5.05 -12.33
N THR A 157 -15.50 4.31 -11.89
CA THR A 157 -15.58 2.88 -12.18
C THR A 157 -15.71 2.64 -13.68
N ARG A 158 -14.87 1.77 -14.24
CA ARG A 158 -15.07 1.21 -15.59
C ARG A 158 -15.83 -0.11 -15.56
N PHE A 159 -15.44 -0.99 -14.65
CA PHE A 159 -16.01 -2.32 -14.49
C PHE A 159 -16.03 -2.66 -13.01
N ASN A 160 -17.10 -3.32 -12.57
CA ASN A 160 -17.19 -3.95 -11.27
C ASN A 160 -17.99 -5.25 -11.42
N THR A 161 -18.07 -6.03 -10.36
CA THR A 161 -18.79 -7.31 -10.36
C THR A 161 -20.32 -7.15 -10.51
N GLY A 162 -20.85 -5.92 -10.40
CA GLY A 162 -22.27 -5.62 -10.56
C GLY A 162 -23.19 -6.34 -9.58
N GLU A 163 -24.50 -6.19 -9.76
CA GLU A 163 -25.50 -6.79 -8.86
C GLU A 163 -25.66 -8.32 -9.05
N ARG A 164 -25.21 -8.87 -10.18
CA ARG A 164 -25.53 -10.24 -10.61
C ARG A 164 -24.66 -11.33 -9.95
N THR A 165 -23.66 -10.95 -9.17
CA THR A 165 -22.82 -11.87 -8.38
C THR A 165 -22.56 -11.28 -7.00
N GLY A 166 -23.51 -11.47 -6.09
CA GLY A 166 -23.39 -11.17 -4.66
C GLY A 166 -23.25 -9.68 -4.32
N GLU A 167 -23.77 -9.28 -3.16
CA GLU A 167 -23.59 -7.95 -2.59
C GLU A 167 -22.15 -7.71 -2.08
N GLY A 168 -21.15 -8.13 -2.86
CA GLY A 168 -19.76 -8.03 -2.47
C GLY A 168 -19.34 -6.57 -2.31
N ARG A 169 -18.35 -6.35 -1.45
CA ARG A 169 -17.88 -5.04 -1.00
C ARG A 169 -17.65 -4.04 -2.14
N PHE A 170 -17.29 -4.47 -3.35
CA PHE A 170 -17.03 -3.57 -4.47
C PHE A 170 -18.09 -3.55 -5.58
N ALA A 171 -19.15 -4.36 -5.47
CA ALA A 171 -20.14 -4.59 -6.53
C ALA A 171 -20.87 -3.32 -7.02
N ARG A 172 -21.10 -2.34 -6.13
CA ARG A 172 -21.86 -1.11 -6.42
C ARG A 172 -21.00 0.14 -6.50
N THR A 173 -19.68 -0.01 -6.52
CA THR A 173 -18.76 1.12 -6.52
C THR A 173 -18.93 1.92 -7.82
N THR A 174 -19.25 3.20 -7.70
CA THR A 174 -19.37 4.16 -8.83
C THR A 174 -18.10 4.98 -9.01
N SER A 175 -17.46 5.35 -7.90
CA SER A 175 -16.19 6.06 -7.90
C SER A 175 -15.33 5.74 -6.68
N ILE A 176 -14.05 6.05 -6.78
CA ILE A 176 -13.06 5.83 -5.73
C ILE A 176 -12.18 7.08 -5.63
N GLN A 177 -11.91 7.55 -4.42
CA GLN A 177 -10.87 8.55 -4.17
C GLN A 177 -9.67 7.89 -3.49
N ARG A 178 -8.46 8.19 -3.97
CA ARG A 178 -7.20 7.94 -3.26
C ARG A 178 -6.76 9.23 -2.60
N VAL A 179 -6.70 9.24 -1.27
CA VAL A 179 -6.34 10.43 -0.47
C VAL A 179 -5.35 10.04 0.63
N LEU A 180 -4.83 11.06 1.34
CA LEU A 180 -3.91 10.88 2.47
C LEU A 180 -2.70 10.00 2.12
N THR A 181 -2.15 10.19 0.92
CA THR A 181 -0.98 9.46 0.44
C THR A 181 0.30 9.84 1.18
N SER A 182 1.18 8.86 1.36
CA SER A 182 2.56 9.04 1.82
C SER A 182 3.48 8.13 1.03
N GLY A 183 4.66 8.63 0.64
CA GLY A 183 5.65 7.87 -0.12
C GLY A 183 5.20 7.49 -1.54
N GLY A 184 5.80 6.44 -2.07
CA GLY A 184 5.52 5.89 -3.40
C GLY A 184 6.18 6.60 -4.58
N LEU A 185 6.90 7.71 -4.38
CA LEU A 185 7.72 8.33 -5.45
C LEU A 185 9.18 7.84 -5.42
N PRO A 186 9.81 7.58 -6.58
CA PRO A 186 11.22 7.21 -6.63
C PRO A 186 12.10 8.28 -5.96
N PRO A 187 13.07 7.89 -5.11
CA PRO A 187 14.00 8.84 -4.49
C PRO A 187 14.88 9.58 -5.51
N ASP A 188 15.16 8.94 -6.65
CA ASP A 188 15.86 9.50 -7.79
C ASP A 188 14.99 9.31 -9.04
N PRO A 189 14.74 10.35 -9.86
CA PRO A 189 13.97 10.21 -11.11
C PRO A 189 14.66 9.35 -12.18
N VAL A 190 15.99 9.21 -12.15
CA VAL A 190 16.75 8.42 -13.13
C VAL A 190 17.07 7.02 -12.65
N CYS A 191 17.30 6.12 -13.59
CA CYS A 191 17.66 4.73 -13.33
C CYS A 191 18.85 4.29 -14.18
N GLY A 192 19.67 3.39 -13.65
CA GLY A 192 20.96 3.04 -14.28
C GLY A 192 20.88 1.99 -15.38
N GLN A 193 19.82 1.18 -15.42
CA GLN A 193 19.70 0.06 -16.35
C GLN A 193 18.25 -0.21 -16.72
N GLU A 194 17.98 -0.25 -18.03
CA GLU A 194 16.66 -0.56 -18.59
C GLU A 194 16.16 -1.94 -18.14
N GLY A 195 14.87 -2.04 -17.83
CA GLY A 195 14.23 -3.26 -17.36
C GLY A 195 14.37 -3.55 -15.86
N LEU A 196 15.14 -2.74 -15.10
CA LEU A 196 15.12 -2.83 -13.63
C LEU A 196 13.75 -2.49 -13.08
N SER A 197 13.39 -3.16 -11.98
CA SER A 197 12.20 -2.85 -11.19
C SER A 197 12.58 -2.12 -9.90
N LEU A 198 11.73 -1.20 -9.47
CA LEU A 198 11.83 -0.51 -8.19
C LEU A 198 10.47 -0.61 -7.49
N PHE A 199 10.51 -0.97 -6.21
CA PHE A 199 9.35 -1.02 -5.31
C PHE A 199 9.53 0.10 -4.31
N VAL A 200 8.62 1.07 -4.32
CA VAL A 200 8.68 2.22 -3.41
C VAL A 200 7.53 2.13 -2.42
N PRO A 201 7.83 2.01 -1.11
CA PRO A 201 6.79 1.92 -0.10
C PRO A 201 5.86 3.12 -0.14
N TYR A 202 4.55 2.85 -0.06
CA TYR A 202 3.53 3.87 0.04
C TYR A 202 2.40 3.45 0.99
N SER A 203 1.69 4.46 1.47
CA SER A 203 0.39 4.28 2.10
C SER A 203 -0.64 5.25 1.53
N ALA A 204 -1.91 4.90 1.63
CA ALA A 204 -3.03 5.74 1.22
C ALA A 204 -4.31 5.38 1.98
N THR A 205 -5.32 6.23 1.85
CA THR A 205 -6.71 5.92 2.18
C THR A 205 -7.55 5.93 0.91
N TYR A 206 -8.33 4.87 0.71
CA TYR A 206 -9.27 4.74 -0.39
C TYR A 206 -10.71 4.91 0.11
N LEU A 207 -11.44 5.83 -0.52
CA LEU A 207 -12.84 6.12 -0.24
C LEU A 207 -13.67 5.58 -1.39
N PHE A 208 -14.48 4.57 -1.12
CA PHE A 208 -15.34 3.94 -2.12
C PHE A 208 -16.73 4.55 -2.04
N TYR A 209 -17.28 4.96 -3.18
CA TYR A 209 -18.60 5.57 -3.26
C TYR A 209 -19.52 4.71 -4.12
N ARG A 210 -20.83 4.84 -3.88
CA ARG A 210 -21.89 4.29 -4.72
C ARG A 210 -22.92 5.36 -5.03
N ALA A 211 -23.79 5.12 -6.01
CA ALA A 211 -24.96 5.95 -6.24
C ALA A 211 -25.85 6.03 -4.98
N ALA A 212 -26.38 7.21 -4.68
CA ALA A 212 -27.33 7.44 -3.60
C ALA A 212 -28.67 6.73 -3.90
N ASP A 213 -29.10 6.77 -5.15
CA ASP A 213 -30.24 6.00 -5.68
C ASP A 213 -29.73 4.92 -6.65
N PRO A 214 -29.87 3.63 -6.33
CA PRO A 214 -29.46 2.54 -7.22
C PRO A 214 -30.17 2.54 -8.58
N SER A 215 -31.36 3.15 -8.69
CA SER A 215 -32.17 3.19 -9.92
C SER A 215 -31.74 4.29 -10.91
N ALA A 216 -30.93 5.26 -10.47
CA ALA A 216 -30.41 6.34 -11.32
C ALA A 216 -29.29 5.86 -12.27
N VAL A 217 -28.76 4.65 -12.09
CA VAL A 217 -27.67 4.06 -12.91
C VAL A 217 -28.24 3.26 -14.08
N ALA A 218 -29.30 3.74 -14.73
CA ALA A 218 -29.66 3.24 -16.06
C ALA A 218 -28.72 3.90 -17.09
N PRO A 219 -28.09 3.14 -18.01
CA PRO A 219 -27.27 3.72 -19.05
C PRO A 219 -28.10 4.73 -19.85
N SER A 220 -27.55 5.92 -20.07
CA SER A 220 -28.12 6.90 -20.99
C SER A 220 -28.38 6.23 -22.34
N PRO A 221 -29.51 6.50 -23.02
CA PRO A 221 -29.81 5.93 -24.35
C PRO A 221 -28.70 6.15 -25.40
N ALA A 222 -27.77 7.07 -25.15
CA ALA A 222 -26.60 7.31 -25.99
C ALA A 222 -25.57 6.16 -25.97
N ASP A 223 -25.44 5.41 -24.86
CA ASP A 223 -24.48 4.30 -24.74
C ASP A 223 -25.05 2.97 -25.28
N ALA A 224 -26.37 2.85 -25.40
CA ALA A 224 -27.05 1.68 -25.94
C ALA A 224 -27.00 1.59 -27.48
N ALA A 225 -26.76 2.72 -28.16
CA ALA A 225 -26.73 2.77 -29.62
C ALA A 225 -25.43 2.22 -30.25
N ALA A 226 -24.42 1.86 -29.46
CA ALA A 226 -23.12 1.36 -29.93
C ALA A 226 -22.98 -0.17 -29.88
N ALA A 227 -23.97 -0.91 -29.37
CA ALA A 227 -23.96 -2.37 -29.41
C ALA A 227 -24.61 -2.86 -30.72
N PRO A 228 -23.90 -3.63 -31.57
CA PRO A 228 -24.55 -4.25 -32.72
C PRO A 228 -25.60 -5.25 -32.24
N PRO A 229 -26.75 -5.38 -32.93
CA PRO A 229 -27.78 -6.31 -32.52
C PRO A 229 -27.23 -7.73 -32.56
N LEU A 230 -27.34 -8.44 -31.44
CA LEU A 230 -27.29 -9.90 -31.39
C LEU A 230 -28.50 -10.39 -32.19
N ASN A 231 -28.31 -10.57 -33.50
CA ASN A 231 -29.32 -11.21 -34.31
C ASN A 231 -29.53 -12.62 -33.77
N ALA A 232 -30.77 -12.85 -33.33
CA ALA A 232 -31.34 -14.15 -33.11
C ALA A 232 -31.16 -15.00 -34.38
N ALA A 233 -30.32 -16.02 -34.29
CA ALA A 233 -30.36 -17.17 -35.18
C ALA A 233 -30.60 -18.41 -34.31
N SER A 234 -31.88 -18.72 -34.12
CA SER A 234 -32.34 -20.08 -33.92
C SER A 234 -33.36 -20.34 -35.01
N ALA A 235 -32.98 -21.10 -36.04
CA ALA A 235 -33.89 -21.85 -36.91
C ALA A 235 -33.13 -22.65 -37.98
N VAL A 236 -33.22 -23.98 -37.84
CA VAL A 236 -33.46 -24.97 -38.92
C VAL A 236 -32.29 -25.41 -39.83
N GLU A 237 -32.08 -26.74 -39.80
CA GLU A 237 -31.31 -27.67 -40.65
C GLU A 237 -29.78 -27.64 -40.65
#